data_AF-A0A832XYX1-F1
#
_entry.id   AF-A0A832XYX1-F1
#
_cell.length_a   1.000
_cell.length_b   1.000
_cell.length_c   1.000
_cell.angle_alpha   90.00
_cell.angle_beta   90.00
_cell.angle_gamma   90.00
#
_symmetry.space_group_name_H-M   'P 1'
#
loop_
_entity.id
_entity.type
_entity.pdbx_description
1 polymer ?
#
loop_
_entity_poly.entity_id
_entity_poly.type
_entity_poly.pdbx_seq_one_letter_code
_entity_poly.pdbx_strand_id
1 'polypeptide(L)'
;MRILTILSALFVLSIIFLTGDAFSEKFEYSSLTISEDESVTFDGDQLWIEGDILIDGDLTIKNSHIHVNRSLDFTVSEIRINSTGKLDLVNTTVTTTANETYGITTYTLVSDGGELSIQDAQIYYGMLWMVGGNASITNLLLDGYSLSNYGIFSEDTNLIASGVSIRNYTLGLRAIGSSPTLESVFYYNCGTWMTQEWWVTFSPVEESTGLPISGFEIRQWDTDGNMIGTWNWAKQFEVNSEGQMVNHIANFSSYLNFYFAYIEDEWEQQITANTDIIRSYNMNSSSVRYNSAILFVDGVPLASGQIVPKWSEINISVVIDNPTDMNFNNLYLDLAVNGEPGFARTSLKLPAGNSHRTNLTWMASVEGPLSLGVSTVVVDHSGNLTDTTISFSKFVEVEGSATTSKTSGSWVALLAVFIVLLLCSYIIYSGIEEDTESPDIEVKEDTEVEEDEHLRELALLQETEEEKEN
;
A
#
# COMPACT_ATOMS: atom_id res chain seq x y z
N MET A 1 -53.32 -59.27 -38.57
CA MET A 1 -53.26 -58.02 -39.36
C MET A 1 -54.23 -56.96 -38.84
N ARG A 2 -55.57 -57.02 -39.08
CA ARG A 2 -56.53 -55.94 -38.73
C ARG A 2 -56.44 -55.38 -37.30
N ILE A 3 -56.21 -56.21 -36.27
CA ILE A 3 -56.08 -55.74 -34.88
C ILE A 3 -54.82 -54.87 -34.70
N LEU A 4 -53.72 -55.21 -35.35
CA LEU A 4 -52.45 -54.49 -35.24
C LEU A 4 -52.56 -53.07 -35.85
N THR A 5 -53.28 -52.93 -36.97
CA THR A 5 -53.59 -51.63 -37.56
C THR A 5 -54.52 -50.77 -36.69
N ILE A 6 -55.40 -51.38 -35.89
CA ILE A 6 -56.27 -50.66 -34.95
C ILE A 6 -55.46 -50.17 -33.73
N LEU A 7 -54.59 -51.01 -33.15
CA LEU A 7 -53.68 -50.55 -32.08
C LEU A 7 -52.72 -49.46 -32.58
N SER A 8 -52.15 -49.61 -33.78
CA SER A 8 -51.27 -48.59 -34.36
C SER A 8 -52.00 -47.27 -34.63
N ALA A 9 -53.24 -47.32 -35.11
CA ALA A 9 -54.07 -46.13 -35.29
C ALA A 9 -54.42 -45.47 -33.96
N LEU A 10 -54.79 -46.24 -32.93
CA LEU A 10 -55.05 -45.72 -31.59
C LEU A 10 -53.80 -45.09 -30.95
N PHE A 11 -52.62 -45.72 -31.11
CA PHE A 11 -51.35 -45.21 -30.60
C PHE A 11 -50.97 -43.88 -31.26
N VAL A 12 -51.10 -43.78 -32.59
CA VAL A 12 -50.90 -42.53 -33.34
C VAL A 12 -51.93 -41.48 -32.93
N LEU A 13 -53.20 -41.84 -32.74
CA LEU A 13 -54.21 -40.90 -32.25
C LEU A 13 -53.88 -40.41 -30.83
N SER A 14 -53.45 -41.28 -29.92
CA SER A 14 -53.05 -40.87 -28.56
C SER A 14 -51.82 -39.97 -28.57
N ILE A 15 -50.86 -40.17 -29.48
CA ILE A 15 -49.75 -39.22 -29.64
C ILE A 15 -50.28 -37.87 -30.12
N ILE A 16 -51.12 -37.84 -31.16
CA ILE A 16 -51.69 -36.60 -31.70
C ILE A 16 -52.50 -35.83 -30.65
N PHE A 17 -53.28 -36.53 -29.81
CA PHE A 17 -54.00 -35.90 -28.70
C PHE A 17 -53.06 -35.45 -27.56
N LEU A 18 -51.99 -36.19 -27.24
CA LEU A 18 -51.00 -35.79 -26.24
C LEU A 18 -50.12 -34.60 -26.70
N THR A 19 -49.93 -34.42 -28.02
CA THR A 19 -49.27 -33.23 -28.60
C THR A 19 -50.25 -32.12 -28.96
N GLY A 20 -51.56 -32.36 -28.87
CA GLY A 20 -52.59 -31.45 -29.37
C GLY A 20 -52.77 -30.19 -28.52
N ASP A 21 -52.50 -30.30 -27.22
CA ASP A 21 -52.56 -29.19 -26.25
C ASP A 21 -51.17 -28.55 -26.01
N ALA A 22 -50.11 -29.04 -26.67
CA ALA A 22 -48.74 -28.54 -26.54
C ALA A 22 -48.50 -27.30 -27.42
N PHE A 23 -49.21 -26.21 -27.12
CA PHE A 23 -48.95 -24.89 -27.70
C PHE A 23 -47.79 -24.22 -26.95
N SER A 24 -46.76 -23.82 -27.69
CA SER A 24 -45.70 -22.94 -27.22
C SER A 24 -46.01 -21.54 -27.74
N GLU A 25 -46.29 -20.58 -26.85
CA GLU A 25 -46.56 -19.20 -27.27
C GLU A 25 -45.24 -18.41 -27.37
N LYS A 26 -45.16 -17.51 -28.36
CA LYS A 26 -43.99 -16.65 -28.54
C LYS A 26 -44.29 -15.26 -27.97
N PHE A 27 -43.56 -14.88 -26.94
CA PHE A 27 -43.62 -13.54 -26.35
C PHE A 27 -42.42 -12.72 -26.78
N GLU A 28 -42.66 -11.47 -27.20
CA GLU A 28 -41.65 -10.51 -27.61
C GLU A 28 -41.78 -9.24 -26.75
N TYR A 29 -40.71 -8.86 -26.06
CA TYR A 29 -40.65 -7.72 -25.15
C TYR A 29 -39.42 -6.85 -25.43
N SER A 30 -39.56 -5.52 -25.43
CA SER A 30 -38.41 -4.62 -25.35
C SER A 30 -37.77 -4.63 -23.95
N SER A 31 -38.60 -4.86 -22.94
CA SER A 31 -38.24 -5.07 -21.54
C SER A 31 -39.43 -5.73 -20.83
N LEU A 32 -39.16 -6.50 -19.79
CA LEU A 32 -40.17 -7.11 -18.94
C LEU A 32 -40.03 -6.54 -17.52
N THR A 33 -41.14 -6.30 -16.84
CA THR A 33 -41.13 -5.79 -15.45
C THR A 33 -42.27 -6.46 -14.70
N ILE A 34 -41.94 -7.07 -13.56
CA ILE A 34 -42.86 -7.79 -12.67
C ILE A 34 -42.94 -7.01 -11.36
N SER A 35 -44.10 -6.45 -11.06
CA SER A 35 -44.32 -5.53 -9.93
C SER A 35 -44.34 -6.27 -8.58
N GLU A 36 -44.13 -5.58 -7.45
CA GLU A 36 -44.08 -6.18 -6.10
C GLU A 36 -45.31 -7.05 -5.73
N ASP A 37 -46.52 -6.61 -6.07
CA ASP A 37 -47.78 -7.37 -5.87
C ASP A 37 -48.10 -8.36 -7.02
N GLU A 38 -47.21 -8.56 -7.98
CA GLU A 38 -47.45 -9.29 -9.23
C GLU A 38 -46.83 -10.70 -9.21
N SER A 39 -47.53 -11.66 -9.81
CA SER A 39 -47.05 -13.05 -9.95
C SER A 39 -47.32 -13.55 -11.35
N VAL A 40 -46.25 -13.85 -12.10
CA VAL A 40 -46.31 -14.23 -13.53
C VAL A 40 -45.67 -15.61 -13.73
N THR A 41 -46.29 -16.43 -14.58
CA THR A 41 -45.78 -17.76 -14.93
C THR A 41 -45.82 -17.97 -16.44
N PHE A 42 -44.68 -18.36 -17.01
CA PHE A 42 -44.54 -18.87 -18.38
C PHE A 42 -44.26 -20.37 -18.34
N ASP A 43 -44.87 -21.17 -19.22
CA ASP A 43 -44.82 -22.65 -19.18
C ASP A 43 -44.82 -23.29 -20.58
N GLY A 44 -43.62 -23.63 -21.08
CA GLY A 44 -43.45 -24.20 -22.43
C GLY A 44 -43.28 -23.15 -23.54
N ASP A 45 -42.99 -21.90 -23.18
CA ASP A 45 -43.04 -20.73 -24.05
C ASP A 45 -41.68 -20.36 -24.66
N GLN A 46 -41.70 -19.46 -25.65
CA GLN A 46 -40.50 -18.83 -26.22
C GLN A 46 -40.50 -17.32 -25.95
N LEU A 47 -39.65 -16.89 -25.01
CA LEU A 47 -39.51 -15.49 -24.65
C LEU A 47 -38.33 -14.86 -25.42
N TRP A 48 -38.57 -13.70 -26.00
CA TRP A 48 -37.57 -12.88 -26.68
C TRP A 48 -37.56 -11.49 -26.07
N ILE A 49 -36.46 -11.12 -25.41
CA ILE A 49 -36.29 -9.85 -24.70
C ILE A 49 -35.18 -9.05 -25.38
N GLU A 50 -35.46 -7.81 -25.78
CA GLU A 50 -34.47 -6.88 -26.39
C GLU A 50 -34.04 -5.77 -25.40
N GLY A 51 -33.75 -6.20 -24.17
CA GLY A 51 -33.47 -5.36 -23.01
C GLY A 51 -33.60 -6.16 -21.71
N ASP A 52 -33.94 -5.49 -20.61
CA ASP A 52 -33.91 -6.07 -19.27
C ASP A 52 -35.20 -6.81 -18.87
N ILE A 53 -35.06 -7.75 -17.93
CA ILE A 53 -36.15 -8.28 -17.11
C ILE A 53 -35.93 -7.76 -15.68
N LEU A 54 -36.86 -6.94 -15.18
CA LEU A 54 -36.85 -6.41 -13.81
C LEU A 54 -37.91 -7.11 -12.96
N ILE A 55 -37.53 -7.57 -11.77
CA ILE A 55 -38.37 -8.46 -10.95
C ILE A 55 -38.41 -7.93 -9.52
N ASP A 56 -39.53 -7.28 -9.16
CA ASP A 56 -39.87 -6.84 -7.80
C ASP A 56 -40.85 -7.80 -7.10
N GLY A 57 -41.61 -8.60 -7.86
CA GLY A 57 -42.53 -9.65 -7.38
C GLY A 57 -42.11 -11.07 -7.81
N ASP A 58 -43.09 -11.96 -8.04
CA ASP A 58 -42.88 -13.38 -8.37
C ASP A 58 -42.80 -13.62 -9.90
N LEU A 59 -41.67 -14.15 -10.40
CA LEU A 59 -41.55 -14.64 -11.77
C LEU A 59 -41.16 -16.12 -11.81
N THR A 60 -42.03 -16.96 -12.40
CA THR A 60 -41.72 -18.36 -12.73
C THR A 60 -41.59 -18.54 -14.24
N ILE A 61 -40.49 -19.13 -14.71
CA ILE A 61 -40.31 -19.51 -16.12
C ILE A 61 -39.89 -20.98 -16.16
N LYS A 62 -40.79 -21.84 -16.65
CA LYS A 62 -40.62 -23.29 -16.66
C LYS A 62 -40.81 -23.93 -18.04
N ASN A 63 -40.05 -24.97 -18.35
CA ASN A 63 -40.11 -25.70 -19.63
C ASN A 63 -39.86 -24.82 -20.88
N SER A 64 -39.33 -23.61 -20.70
CA SER A 64 -39.34 -22.53 -21.72
C SER A 64 -37.94 -22.24 -22.27
N HIS A 65 -37.90 -21.51 -23.39
CA HIS A 65 -36.67 -20.99 -23.97
C HIS A 65 -36.65 -19.45 -23.92
N ILE A 66 -35.61 -18.86 -23.35
CA ILE A 66 -35.43 -17.41 -23.24
C ILE A 66 -34.28 -16.97 -24.14
N HIS A 67 -34.51 -15.94 -24.94
CA HIS A 67 -33.49 -15.17 -25.64
C HIS A 67 -33.39 -13.79 -25.00
N VAL A 68 -32.33 -13.56 -24.22
CA VAL A 68 -31.97 -12.24 -23.68
C VAL A 68 -30.99 -11.61 -24.67
N ASN A 69 -31.50 -10.74 -25.52
CA ASN A 69 -30.70 -9.97 -26.47
C ASN A 69 -30.34 -8.60 -25.87
N ARG A 70 -29.24 -8.04 -26.36
CA ARG A 70 -28.75 -6.73 -25.94
C ARG A 70 -29.76 -5.62 -26.21
N SER A 71 -29.90 -4.72 -25.25
CA SER A 71 -30.74 -3.51 -25.34
C SER A 71 -30.43 -2.63 -26.55
N LEU A 72 -31.44 -1.85 -26.97
CA LEU A 72 -31.33 -0.88 -28.07
C LEU A 72 -30.41 0.32 -27.75
N ASP A 73 -30.03 0.54 -26.48
CA ASP A 73 -29.06 1.57 -26.06
C ASP A 73 -27.61 1.05 -25.93
N PHE A 74 -27.40 -0.24 -26.22
CA PHE A 74 -26.12 -0.94 -26.18
C PHE A 74 -25.51 -1.09 -24.77
N THR A 75 -26.29 -1.01 -23.69
CA THR A 75 -25.87 -1.56 -22.39
C THR A 75 -25.78 -3.10 -22.45
N VAL A 76 -25.48 -3.77 -21.32
CA VAL A 76 -25.52 -5.24 -21.21
C VAL A 76 -26.82 -5.58 -20.50
N SER A 77 -27.70 -6.34 -21.16
CA SER A 77 -29.02 -6.64 -20.62
C SER A 77 -28.93 -7.48 -19.34
N GLU A 78 -29.82 -7.19 -18.39
CA GLU A 78 -29.91 -7.88 -17.11
C GLU A 78 -31.23 -8.63 -16.93
N ILE A 79 -31.18 -9.82 -16.31
CA ILE A 79 -32.31 -10.40 -15.58
C ILE A 79 -32.08 -10.03 -14.12
N ARG A 80 -32.69 -8.94 -13.65
CA ARG A 80 -32.47 -8.38 -12.31
C ARG A 80 -33.62 -8.70 -11.36
N ILE A 81 -33.28 -9.37 -10.27
CA ILE A 81 -34.15 -9.65 -9.13
C ILE A 81 -33.80 -8.63 -8.04
N ASN A 82 -34.76 -7.77 -7.70
CA ASN A 82 -34.63 -6.80 -6.62
C ASN A 82 -34.95 -7.45 -5.26
N SER A 83 -34.77 -6.73 -4.15
CA SER A 83 -34.76 -7.30 -2.80
C SER A 83 -36.09 -7.88 -2.30
N THR A 84 -37.20 -7.55 -2.94
CA THR A 84 -38.54 -8.16 -2.72
C THR A 84 -38.85 -9.27 -3.71
N GLY A 85 -38.14 -9.33 -4.84
CA GLY A 85 -38.47 -10.15 -5.99
C GLY A 85 -37.97 -11.58 -5.90
N LYS A 86 -38.57 -12.43 -6.73
CA LYS A 86 -38.29 -13.86 -6.78
C LYS A 86 -38.28 -14.40 -8.22
N LEU A 87 -37.29 -15.21 -8.56
CA LEU A 87 -37.18 -15.89 -9.85
C LEU A 87 -37.04 -17.40 -9.69
N ASP A 88 -38.00 -18.15 -10.26
CA ASP A 88 -37.92 -19.61 -10.41
C ASP A 88 -37.69 -20.00 -11.89
N LEU A 89 -36.50 -20.49 -12.23
CA LEU A 89 -36.18 -21.09 -13.53
C LEU A 89 -36.19 -22.62 -13.43
N VAL A 90 -37.12 -23.31 -14.09
CA VAL A 90 -37.28 -24.79 -13.95
C VAL A 90 -37.34 -25.49 -15.31
N ASN A 91 -36.35 -26.33 -15.65
CA ASN A 91 -36.24 -26.96 -16.97
C ASN A 91 -36.23 -25.91 -18.11
N THR A 92 -35.52 -24.80 -17.89
CA THR A 92 -35.51 -23.62 -18.76
C THR A 92 -34.13 -23.41 -19.39
N THR A 93 -34.10 -23.00 -20.65
CA THR A 93 -32.86 -22.68 -21.38
C THR A 93 -32.78 -21.17 -21.63
N VAL A 94 -31.71 -20.53 -21.17
CA VAL A 94 -31.44 -19.10 -21.32
C VAL A 94 -30.27 -18.89 -22.28
N THR A 95 -30.48 -18.04 -23.28
CA THR A 95 -29.54 -17.80 -24.39
C THR A 95 -29.50 -16.32 -24.75
N THR A 96 -28.59 -15.97 -25.65
CA THR A 96 -28.57 -14.72 -26.39
C THR A 96 -28.32 -15.03 -27.86
N THR A 97 -28.71 -14.16 -28.78
CA THR A 97 -28.51 -14.37 -30.22
C THR A 97 -27.45 -13.42 -30.79
N ALA A 98 -26.69 -13.89 -31.78
CA ALA A 98 -25.71 -13.04 -32.46
C ALA A 98 -26.42 -11.98 -33.30
N ASN A 99 -26.18 -10.70 -33.01
CA ASN A 99 -26.66 -9.60 -33.84
C ASN A 99 -25.70 -9.40 -35.02
N GLU A 100 -26.22 -9.30 -36.25
CA GLU A 100 -25.41 -9.13 -37.48
C GLU A 100 -24.46 -7.91 -37.43
N THR A 101 -24.77 -6.90 -36.60
CA THR A 101 -23.97 -5.68 -36.44
C THR A 101 -22.94 -5.77 -35.30
N TYR A 102 -23.15 -6.62 -34.29
CA TYR A 102 -22.41 -6.59 -33.02
C TYR A 102 -21.80 -7.93 -32.59
N GLY A 103 -22.10 -9.03 -33.29
CA GLY A 103 -21.66 -10.38 -32.92
C GLY A 103 -22.49 -10.99 -31.79
N ILE A 104 -21.93 -11.99 -31.11
CA ILE A 104 -22.52 -12.62 -29.93
C ILE A 104 -22.40 -11.65 -28.75
N THR A 105 -23.52 -11.40 -28.09
CA THR A 105 -23.60 -10.56 -26.88
C THR A 105 -23.53 -11.40 -25.61
N THR A 106 -23.54 -10.76 -24.44
CA THR A 106 -23.66 -11.41 -23.12
C THR A 106 -24.77 -10.73 -22.32
N TYR A 107 -25.18 -11.35 -21.22
CA TYR A 107 -26.15 -10.82 -20.26
C TYR A 107 -25.77 -11.22 -18.83
N THR A 108 -26.35 -10.55 -17.84
CA THR A 108 -26.16 -10.86 -16.42
C THR A 108 -27.48 -11.29 -15.80
N LEU A 109 -27.50 -12.38 -15.03
CA LEU A 109 -28.59 -12.63 -14.10
C LEU A 109 -28.16 -12.08 -12.74
N VAL A 110 -28.78 -10.99 -12.31
CA VAL A 110 -28.49 -10.28 -11.06
C VAL A 110 -29.52 -10.64 -10.00
N SER A 111 -29.07 -10.97 -8.79
CA SER A 111 -29.90 -10.94 -7.58
C SER A 111 -29.36 -9.91 -6.60
N ASP A 112 -30.19 -8.97 -6.19
CA ASP A 112 -29.87 -7.84 -5.32
C ASP A 112 -30.78 -7.92 -4.07
N GLY A 113 -30.43 -8.82 -3.16
CA GLY A 113 -31.19 -9.17 -1.95
C GLY A 113 -32.33 -10.17 -2.12
N GLY A 114 -32.76 -10.47 -3.34
CA GLY A 114 -33.96 -11.29 -3.64
C GLY A 114 -33.78 -12.81 -3.55
N GLU A 115 -34.79 -13.56 -4.00
CA GLU A 115 -34.78 -15.03 -4.05
C GLU A 115 -34.55 -15.56 -5.47
N LEU A 116 -33.51 -16.39 -5.64
CA LEU A 116 -33.20 -17.07 -6.90
C LEU A 116 -33.32 -18.60 -6.74
N SER A 117 -34.13 -19.22 -7.59
CA SER A 117 -34.27 -20.66 -7.71
C SER A 117 -34.00 -21.09 -9.15
N ILE A 118 -33.04 -21.99 -9.34
CA ILE A 118 -32.67 -22.56 -10.65
C ILE A 118 -32.68 -24.08 -10.54
N GLN A 119 -33.48 -24.75 -11.36
CA GLN A 119 -33.58 -26.21 -11.41
C GLN A 119 -33.51 -26.72 -12.86
N ASP A 120 -32.68 -27.74 -13.10
CA ASP A 120 -32.60 -28.51 -14.35
C ASP A 120 -32.38 -27.62 -15.61
N ALA A 121 -31.66 -26.51 -15.43
CA ALA A 121 -31.58 -25.40 -16.39
C ALA A 121 -30.27 -25.37 -17.21
N GLN A 122 -30.29 -24.61 -18.30
CA GLN A 122 -29.12 -24.34 -19.14
C GLN A 122 -28.98 -22.83 -19.37
N ILE A 123 -27.82 -22.25 -19.05
CA ILE A 123 -27.55 -20.81 -19.17
C ILE A 123 -26.29 -20.63 -20.02
N TYR A 124 -26.46 -20.06 -21.21
CA TYR A 124 -25.41 -19.88 -22.21
C TYR A 124 -25.13 -18.39 -22.44
N TYR A 125 -23.85 -18.01 -22.48
CA TYR A 125 -23.34 -16.64 -22.66
C TYR A 125 -23.70 -15.65 -21.54
N GLY A 126 -24.21 -16.14 -20.41
CA GLY A 126 -24.53 -15.34 -19.22
C GLY A 126 -23.48 -15.45 -18.11
N MET A 127 -23.65 -14.66 -17.05
CA MET A 127 -23.07 -14.91 -15.73
C MET A 127 -24.13 -14.72 -14.64
N LEU A 128 -23.95 -15.38 -13.48
CA LEU A 128 -24.77 -15.14 -12.30
C LEU A 128 -24.04 -14.16 -11.37
N TRP A 129 -24.72 -13.12 -10.92
CA TRP A 129 -24.20 -12.11 -10.00
C TRP A 129 -25.17 -11.92 -8.84
N MET A 130 -24.78 -12.32 -7.64
CA MET A 130 -25.67 -12.33 -6.47
C MET A 130 -25.05 -11.51 -5.34
N VAL A 131 -25.83 -10.60 -4.76
CA VAL A 131 -25.47 -9.75 -3.63
C VAL A 131 -26.58 -9.86 -2.59
N GLY A 132 -26.27 -10.36 -1.40
CA GLY A 132 -27.26 -10.74 -0.38
C GLY A 132 -28.25 -11.81 -0.86
N GLY A 133 -29.40 -11.90 -0.20
CA GLY A 133 -30.51 -12.79 -0.61
C GLY A 133 -30.24 -14.29 -0.46
N ASN A 134 -31.09 -15.09 -1.11
CA ASN A 134 -31.02 -16.56 -1.12
C ASN A 134 -30.91 -17.07 -2.56
N ALA A 135 -30.03 -18.05 -2.79
CA ALA A 135 -29.88 -18.69 -4.10
C ALA A 135 -29.83 -20.22 -3.98
N SER A 136 -30.72 -20.90 -4.68
CA SER A 136 -30.81 -22.37 -4.72
C SER A 136 -30.67 -22.86 -6.16
N ILE A 137 -29.55 -23.49 -6.48
CA ILE A 137 -29.19 -23.92 -7.84
C ILE A 137 -29.04 -25.45 -7.88
N THR A 138 -29.83 -26.13 -8.70
CA THR A 138 -29.81 -27.60 -8.87
C THR A 138 -29.72 -27.97 -10.34
N ASN A 139 -28.77 -28.84 -10.71
CA ASN A 139 -28.60 -29.38 -12.06
C ASN A 139 -28.44 -28.31 -13.17
N LEU A 140 -27.74 -27.22 -12.89
CA LEU A 140 -27.47 -26.14 -13.86
C LEU A 140 -26.25 -26.45 -14.74
N LEU A 141 -26.39 -26.32 -16.06
CA LEU A 141 -25.27 -26.10 -16.99
C LEU A 141 -25.09 -24.60 -17.24
N LEU A 142 -23.93 -24.06 -16.90
CA LEU A 142 -23.57 -22.64 -17.05
C LEU A 142 -22.31 -22.53 -17.91
N ASP A 143 -22.40 -21.94 -19.11
CA ASP A 143 -21.29 -21.84 -20.06
C ASP A 143 -21.13 -20.42 -20.63
N GLY A 144 -19.99 -19.79 -20.32
CA GLY A 144 -19.69 -18.41 -20.69
C GLY A 144 -19.04 -18.25 -22.06
N TYR A 145 -18.69 -19.35 -22.74
CA TYR A 145 -17.97 -19.36 -24.02
C TYR A 145 -16.71 -18.46 -24.07
N SER A 146 -16.06 -18.23 -22.90
CA SER A 146 -14.94 -17.32 -22.71
C SER A 146 -15.23 -15.84 -23.04
N LEU A 147 -16.50 -15.42 -23.00
CA LEU A 147 -16.93 -14.02 -23.16
C LEU A 147 -17.14 -13.29 -21.81
N SER A 148 -17.18 -14.04 -20.70
CA SER A 148 -17.47 -13.52 -19.35
C SER A 148 -16.34 -13.88 -18.38
N ASN A 149 -16.01 -12.96 -17.46
CA ASN A 149 -14.93 -13.16 -16.48
C ASN A 149 -15.30 -14.13 -15.35
N TYR A 150 -16.53 -14.05 -14.86
CA TYR A 150 -17.03 -14.84 -13.74
C TYR A 150 -18.17 -15.75 -14.20
N GLY A 151 -18.22 -16.99 -13.71
CA GLY A 151 -19.39 -17.86 -13.86
C GLY A 151 -20.47 -17.48 -12.85
N ILE A 152 -20.14 -17.63 -11.56
CA ILE A 152 -20.99 -17.25 -10.43
C ILE A 152 -20.22 -16.27 -9.54
N PHE A 153 -20.76 -15.08 -9.33
CA PHE A 153 -20.35 -14.15 -8.29
C PHE A 153 -21.39 -14.15 -7.15
N SER A 154 -20.94 -14.20 -5.90
CA SER A 154 -21.78 -14.41 -4.72
C SER A 154 -21.22 -13.60 -3.54
N GLU A 155 -21.82 -12.46 -3.23
CA GLU A 155 -21.42 -11.55 -2.16
C GLU A 155 -22.49 -11.55 -1.05
N ASP A 156 -22.15 -12.02 0.15
CA ASP A 156 -23.06 -12.27 1.29
C ASP A 156 -24.26 -13.21 1.05
N THR A 157 -24.56 -13.61 -0.19
CA THR A 157 -25.66 -14.51 -0.56
C THR A 157 -25.61 -15.86 0.16
N ASN A 158 -26.77 -16.32 0.64
CA ASN A 158 -26.98 -17.69 1.06
C ASN A 158 -27.11 -18.61 -0.18
N LEU A 159 -25.98 -18.99 -0.77
CA LEU A 159 -25.89 -19.82 -1.96
C LEU A 159 -25.82 -21.32 -1.62
N ILE A 160 -26.76 -22.09 -2.14
CA ILE A 160 -26.77 -23.55 -2.16
C ILE A 160 -26.73 -24.02 -3.61
N ALA A 161 -25.75 -24.85 -3.99
CA ALA A 161 -25.58 -25.33 -5.35
C ALA A 161 -25.29 -26.85 -5.38
N SER A 162 -26.15 -27.62 -6.06
CA SER A 162 -25.96 -29.07 -6.27
C SER A 162 -25.98 -29.45 -7.75
N GLY A 163 -25.02 -30.27 -8.19
CA GLY A 163 -24.98 -30.81 -9.56
C GLY A 163 -24.67 -29.80 -10.66
N VAL A 164 -23.99 -28.69 -10.33
CA VAL A 164 -23.75 -27.56 -11.26
C VAL A 164 -22.49 -27.78 -12.10
N SER A 165 -22.54 -27.45 -13.39
CA SER A 165 -21.42 -27.53 -14.33
C SER A 165 -21.09 -26.15 -14.91
N ILE A 166 -20.02 -25.52 -14.42
CA ILE A 166 -19.56 -24.17 -14.81
C ILE A 166 -18.43 -24.29 -15.85
N ARG A 167 -18.51 -23.54 -16.96
CA ARG A 167 -17.61 -23.72 -18.13
C ARG A 167 -17.17 -22.43 -18.80
N ASN A 168 -15.90 -22.39 -19.23
CA ASN A 168 -15.33 -21.35 -20.08
C ASN A 168 -15.46 -19.93 -19.49
N TYR A 169 -14.92 -19.73 -18.27
CA TYR A 169 -14.85 -18.45 -17.55
C TYR A 169 -13.42 -18.23 -17.00
N THR A 170 -13.01 -16.99 -16.75
CA THR A 170 -11.71 -16.72 -16.09
C THR A 170 -11.68 -17.28 -14.67
N LEU A 171 -12.75 -17.03 -13.89
CA LEU A 171 -13.00 -17.60 -12.56
C LEU A 171 -14.38 -18.26 -12.53
N GLY A 172 -14.46 -19.53 -12.15
CA GLY A 172 -15.72 -20.28 -12.12
C GLY A 172 -16.71 -19.76 -11.08
N LEU A 173 -16.29 -19.68 -9.81
CA LEU A 173 -17.12 -19.18 -8.70
C LEU A 173 -16.32 -18.25 -7.77
N ARG A 174 -16.84 -17.06 -7.48
CA ARG A 174 -16.30 -16.13 -6.48
C ARG A 174 -17.28 -15.97 -5.33
N ALA A 175 -16.89 -16.34 -4.12
CA ALA A 175 -17.67 -16.13 -2.90
C ALA A 175 -17.00 -15.10 -2.00
N ILE A 176 -17.73 -14.06 -1.59
CA ILE A 176 -17.31 -13.03 -0.63
C ILE A 176 -18.31 -13.01 0.53
N GLY A 177 -17.84 -12.93 1.77
CA GLY A 177 -18.66 -12.58 2.94
C GLY A 177 -19.52 -13.73 3.52
N SER A 178 -20.00 -14.63 2.65
CA SER A 178 -20.68 -15.88 2.98
C SER A 178 -19.95 -17.07 2.33
N SER A 179 -20.03 -18.26 2.95
CA SER A 179 -19.56 -19.51 2.35
C SER A 179 -20.72 -20.29 1.70
N PRO A 180 -20.60 -20.67 0.41
CA PRO A 180 -21.65 -21.40 -0.28
C PRO A 180 -21.67 -22.89 0.09
N THR A 181 -22.86 -23.48 0.11
CA THR A 181 -23.03 -24.93 0.25
C THR A 181 -22.97 -25.59 -1.12
N LEU A 182 -21.82 -26.20 -1.44
CA LEU A 182 -21.55 -26.80 -2.76
C LEU A 182 -21.55 -28.34 -2.71
N GLU A 183 -22.34 -28.97 -3.56
CA GLU A 183 -22.37 -30.42 -3.77
C GLU A 183 -22.23 -30.74 -5.27
N SER A 184 -21.33 -31.67 -5.64
CA SER A 184 -21.17 -32.11 -7.04
C SER A 184 -21.07 -30.95 -8.05
N VAL A 185 -20.31 -29.90 -7.71
CA VAL A 185 -20.04 -28.77 -8.60
C VAL A 185 -18.77 -29.03 -9.40
N PHE A 186 -18.85 -28.85 -10.72
CA PHE A 186 -17.79 -29.18 -11.67
C PHE A 186 -17.39 -27.96 -12.50
N TYR A 187 -16.08 -27.81 -12.71
CA TYR A 187 -15.49 -26.69 -13.44
C TYR A 187 -14.76 -27.20 -14.68
N TYR A 188 -14.96 -26.55 -15.83
CA TYR A 188 -14.34 -26.95 -17.11
C TYR A 188 -13.78 -25.72 -17.84
N ASN A 189 -12.51 -25.79 -18.25
CA ASN A 189 -11.81 -24.69 -18.92
C ASN A 189 -11.83 -23.36 -18.15
N CYS A 190 -11.89 -23.40 -16.81
CA CYS A 190 -11.79 -22.22 -15.95
C CYS A 190 -10.33 -21.97 -15.54
N GLY A 191 -9.88 -20.72 -15.56
CA GLY A 191 -8.51 -20.36 -15.15
C GLY A 191 -8.26 -20.63 -13.66
N THR A 192 -9.20 -20.19 -12.84
CA THR A 192 -9.36 -20.59 -11.43
C THR A 192 -10.77 -21.18 -11.27
N TRP A 193 -10.91 -22.28 -10.51
CA TRP A 193 -12.22 -22.91 -10.30
C TRP A 193 -13.05 -22.08 -9.34
N MET A 194 -12.56 -21.81 -8.13
CA MET A 194 -13.25 -20.94 -7.19
C MET A 194 -12.33 -20.14 -6.26
N THR A 195 -12.84 -19.05 -5.68
CA THR A 195 -12.23 -18.35 -4.54
C THR A 195 -13.24 -18.23 -3.38
N GLN A 196 -12.74 -18.27 -2.15
CA GLN A 196 -13.47 -17.84 -0.95
C GLN A 196 -12.76 -16.62 -0.35
N GLU A 197 -13.55 -15.57 -0.14
CA GLU A 197 -13.14 -14.29 0.41
C GLU A 197 -14.11 -13.87 1.54
N TRP A 198 -13.69 -12.95 2.39
CA TRP A 198 -14.39 -12.52 3.61
C TRP A 198 -14.22 -11.03 3.84
N TRP A 199 -15.22 -10.36 4.39
CA TRP A 199 -15.10 -8.95 4.77
C TRP A 199 -14.09 -8.76 5.91
N VAL A 200 -13.33 -7.67 5.82
CA VAL A 200 -12.32 -7.23 6.77
C VAL A 200 -12.57 -5.77 7.10
N THR A 201 -12.94 -5.51 8.36
CA THR A 201 -13.01 -4.16 8.93
C THR A 201 -11.69 -3.87 9.65
N PHE A 202 -11.23 -2.62 9.62
CA PHE A 202 -10.07 -2.16 10.39
C PHE A 202 -10.55 -1.16 11.45
N SER A 203 -10.36 -1.52 12.73
CA SER A 203 -10.87 -0.77 13.89
C SER A 203 -9.71 -0.34 14.79
N PRO A 204 -8.98 0.73 14.43
CA PRO A 204 -7.85 1.22 15.20
C PRO A 204 -8.36 1.99 16.44
N VAL A 205 -7.81 1.68 17.61
CA VAL A 205 -8.15 2.35 18.87
C VAL A 205 -6.91 2.88 19.59
N GLU A 206 -7.02 4.03 20.24
CA GLU A 206 -5.94 4.53 21.08
C GLU A 206 -5.93 3.77 22.42
N GLU A 207 -4.75 3.30 22.86
CA GLU A 207 -4.60 2.34 23.97
C GLU A 207 -5.14 2.86 25.31
N SER A 208 -4.90 4.13 25.65
CA SER A 208 -5.22 4.67 26.98
C SER A 208 -6.68 5.09 27.15
N THR A 209 -7.40 5.35 26.07
CA THR A 209 -8.79 5.82 26.06
C THR A 209 -9.78 4.81 25.46
N GLY A 210 -9.32 3.87 24.62
CA GLY A 210 -10.18 2.96 23.86
C GLY A 210 -11.03 3.66 22.78
N LEU A 211 -10.72 4.91 22.43
CA LEU A 211 -11.45 5.66 21.41
C LEU A 211 -10.95 5.31 19.99
N PRO A 212 -11.84 5.28 18.98
CA PRO A 212 -11.46 4.98 17.61
C PRO A 212 -10.62 6.10 17.00
N ILE A 213 -9.56 5.73 16.29
CA ILE A 213 -8.68 6.64 15.56
C ILE A 213 -9.17 6.76 14.10
N SER A 214 -9.16 7.95 13.53
CA SER A 214 -9.60 8.19 12.14
C SER A 214 -8.44 8.60 11.23
N GLY A 215 -8.59 8.34 9.92
CA GLY A 215 -7.65 8.79 8.89
C GLY A 215 -6.54 7.81 8.51
N PHE A 216 -6.53 6.58 9.03
CA PHE A 216 -5.61 5.53 8.55
C PHE A 216 -5.89 5.16 7.08
N GLU A 217 -4.84 5.11 6.27
CA GLU A 217 -4.83 4.45 4.97
C GLU A 217 -4.50 2.96 5.15
N ILE A 218 -5.38 2.07 4.67
CA ILE A 218 -5.20 0.61 4.75
C ILE A 218 -4.99 0.02 3.36
N ARG A 219 -3.93 -0.77 3.22
CA ARG A 219 -3.50 -1.43 1.98
C ARG A 219 -3.22 -2.91 2.26
N GLN A 220 -3.38 -3.76 1.25
CA GLN A 220 -2.87 -5.14 1.25
C GLN A 220 -1.94 -5.34 0.06
N TRP A 221 -1.00 -6.23 0.25
CA TRP A 221 0.06 -6.57 -0.68
C TRP A 221 -0.06 -8.04 -1.11
N ASP A 222 0.32 -8.34 -2.36
CA ASP A 222 0.54 -9.72 -2.78
C ASP A 222 1.90 -10.25 -2.26
N THR A 223 2.18 -11.53 -2.54
CA THR A 223 3.43 -12.19 -2.14
C THR A 223 4.69 -11.64 -2.82
N ASP A 224 4.53 -10.85 -3.89
CA ASP A 224 5.61 -10.23 -4.64
C ASP A 224 5.82 -8.75 -4.25
N GLY A 225 4.99 -8.22 -3.33
CA GLY A 225 5.07 -6.85 -2.81
C GLY A 225 4.29 -5.80 -3.62
N ASN A 226 3.37 -6.20 -4.51
CA ASN A 226 2.52 -5.26 -5.23
C ASN A 226 1.26 -4.93 -4.42
N MET A 227 0.84 -3.65 -4.41
CA MET A 227 -0.40 -3.23 -3.75
C MET A 227 -1.62 -3.74 -4.51
N ILE A 228 -2.47 -4.55 -3.87
CA ILE A 228 -3.69 -5.10 -4.49
C ILE A 228 -4.83 -4.06 -4.47
N GLY A 229 -4.87 -3.16 -3.48
CA GLY A 229 -5.85 -2.08 -3.41
C GLY A 229 -5.97 -1.42 -2.03
N THR A 230 -7.04 -0.67 -1.80
CA THR A 230 -7.54 -0.20 -0.50
C THR A 230 -8.76 -1.04 -0.05
N TRP A 231 -8.97 -1.21 1.26
CA TRP A 231 -9.48 -2.51 1.77
C TRP A 231 -10.88 -2.56 2.36
N ASN A 232 -11.59 -3.65 2.02
CA ASN A 232 -12.78 -4.15 2.71
C ASN A 232 -12.98 -5.68 2.71
N TRP A 233 -12.35 -6.50 1.85
CA TRP A 233 -12.47 -7.99 1.85
C TRP A 233 -11.12 -8.68 1.61
N ALA A 234 -10.87 -9.89 2.14
CA ALA A 234 -9.64 -10.68 1.95
C ALA A 234 -9.90 -12.14 1.54
N LYS A 235 -9.02 -12.71 0.69
CA LYS A 235 -9.08 -14.11 0.25
C LYS A 235 -8.58 -15.08 1.34
N GLN A 236 -9.37 -16.12 1.62
CA GLN A 236 -8.99 -17.25 2.47
C GLN A 236 -8.27 -18.35 1.66
N PHE A 237 -8.89 -18.78 0.56
CA PHE A 237 -8.37 -19.82 -0.32
C PHE A 237 -8.86 -19.64 -1.74
N GLU A 238 -8.16 -20.27 -2.68
CA GLU A 238 -8.67 -20.56 -4.02
C GLU A 238 -8.51 -22.04 -4.37
N VAL A 239 -9.24 -22.48 -5.40
CA VAL A 239 -9.05 -23.77 -6.04
C VAL A 239 -8.59 -23.49 -7.47
N ASN A 240 -7.37 -23.90 -7.80
CA ASN A 240 -6.75 -23.60 -9.09
C ASN A 240 -7.36 -24.44 -10.24
N SER A 241 -6.91 -24.22 -11.48
CA SER A 241 -7.35 -24.94 -12.68
C SER A 241 -7.13 -26.46 -12.63
N GLU A 242 -6.26 -26.95 -11.74
CA GLU A 242 -5.97 -28.38 -11.54
C GLU A 242 -6.82 -29.00 -10.41
N GLY A 243 -7.67 -28.22 -9.74
CA GLY A 243 -8.48 -28.67 -8.61
C GLY A 243 -7.75 -28.70 -7.26
N GLN A 244 -6.58 -28.07 -7.16
CA GLN A 244 -5.80 -27.99 -5.92
C GLN A 244 -6.22 -26.76 -5.12
N MET A 245 -6.44 -26.95 -3.81
CA MET A 245 -6.73 -25.86 -2.87
C MET A 245 -5.43 -25.15 -2.45
N VAL A 246 -5.36 -23.85 -2.71
CA VAL A 246 -4.28 -22.95 -2.29
C VAL A 246 -4.83 -22.05 -1.19
N ASN A 247 -4.25 -22.10 0.01
CA ASN A 247 -4.63 -21.22 1.13
C ASN A 247 -3.80 -19.94 1.07
N HIS A 248 -4.41 -18.81 1.41
CA HIS A 248 -3.76 -17.49 1.42
C HIS A 248 -3.60 -16.95 2.85
N ILE A 249 -2.57 -16.13 3.01
CA ILE A 249 -2.37 -15.26 4.18
C ILE A 249 -2.47 -13.83 3.64
N ALA A 250 -3.23 -12.98 4.33
CA ALA A 250 -3.41 -11.58 3.97
C ALA A 250 -2.32 -10.73 4.62
N ASN A 251 -1.51 -10.02 3.81
CA ASN A 251 -0.45 -9.12 4.28
C ASN A 251 -0.92 -7.66 4.17
N PHE A 252 -1.14 -7.02 5.31
CA PHE A 252 -1.67 -5.65 5.39
C PHE A 252 -0.62 -4.65 5.87
N SER A 253 -0.73 -3.42 5.40
CA SER A 253 -0.07 -2.24 5.99
C SER A 253 -1.11 -1.18 6.33
N SER A 254 -0.95 -0.52 7.48
CA SER A 254 -1.68 0.69 7.85
C SER A 254 -0.73 1.87 7.99
N TYR A 255 -1.17 3.06 7.56
CA TYR A 255 -0.39 4.30 7.62
C TYR A 255 -1.29 5.47 8.04
N LEU A 256 -0.84 6.29 8.99
CA LEU A 256 -1.53 7.50 9.45
C LEU A 256 -0.52 8.62 9.67
N ASN A 257 -0.75 9.78 9.04
CA ASN A 257 0.20 10.90 9.01
C ASN A 257 -0.38 12.15 9.71
N PHE A 258 0.36 12.66 10.69
CA PHE A 258 0.03 13.89 11.44
C PHE A 258 0.91 15.09 11.04
N TYR A 259 1.70 14.98 9.96
CA TYR A 259 2.70 15.92 9.46
C TYR A 259 3.93 16.16 10.38
N PHE A 260 3.77 16.11 11.71
CA PHE A 260 4.89 16.13 12.67
C PHE A 260 5.41 14.72 13.02
N ALA A 261 4.50 13.74 13.02
CA ALA A 261 4.75 12.32 13.25
C ALA A 261 3.83 11.46 12.37
N TYR A 262 4.09 10.16 12.32
CA TYR A 262 3.26 9.19 11.62
C TYR A 262 3.23 7.84 12.37
N ILE A 263 2.16 7.07 12.18
CA ILE A 263 2.07 5.65 12.57
C ILE A 263 2.18 4.84 11.29
N GLU A 264 2.96 3.78 11.33
CA GLU A 264 3.16 2.81 10.24
C GLU A 264 3.26 1.43 10.89
N ASP A 265 2.44 0.49 10.42
CA ASP A 265 2.25 -0.81 11.07
C ASP A 265 1.84 -1.87 10.03
N GLU A 266 2.54 -3.00 10.02
CA GLU A 266 2.40 -4.09 9.05
C GLU A 266 2.06 -5.40 9.76
N TRP A 267 1.18 -6.22 9.19
CA TRP A 267 0.86 -7.53 9.75
C TRP A 267 0.34 -8.53 8.72
N GLU A 268 0.66 -9.80 8.96
CA GLU A 268 0.12 -10.94 8.21
C GLU A 268 -0.92 -11.69 9.05
N GLN A 269 -2.06 -12.03 8.44
CA GLN A 269 -3.12 -12.79 9.11
C GLN A 269 -3.86 -13.71 8.14
N GLN A 270 -4.19 -14.93 8.58
CA GLN A 270 -5.13 -15.79 7.85
C GLN A 270 -6.57 -15.35 8.19
N ILE A 271 -7.35 -14.96 7.18
CA ILE A 271 -8.75 -14.58 7.32
C ILE A 271 -9.63 -15.76 6.92
N THR A 272 -10.50 -16.23 7.82
CA THR A 272 -11.33 -17.44 7.63
C THR A 272 -12.83 -17.23 7.90
N ALA A 273 -13.22 -15.98 8.14
CA ALA A 273 -14.58 -15.51 8.40
C ALA A 273 -14.58 -13.97 8.26
N ASN A 274 -15.75 -13.34 8.21
CA ASN A 274 -15.85 -11.88 8.34
C ASN A 274 -15.20 -11.42 9.66
N THR A 275 -14.20 -10.54 9.56
CA THR A 275 -13.26 -10.24 10.65
C THR A 275 -13.18 -8.73 10.91
N ASP A 276 -13.27 -8.34 12.17
CA ASP A 276 -12.90 -6.98 12.62
C ASP A 276 -11.47 -7.01 13.18
N ILE A 277 -10.55 -6.33 12.50
CA ILE A 277 -9.14 -6.23 12.89
C ILE A 277 -8.98 -5.02 13.80
N ILE A 278 -9.09 -5.27 15.11
CA ILE A 278 -8.83 -4.27 16.13
C ILE A 278 -7.32 -4.17 16.35
N ARG A 279 -6.72 -3.01 16.04
CA ARG A 279 -5.34 -2.66 16.42
C ARG A 279 -5.39 -1.60 17.51
N SER A 280 -4.48 -1.67 18.47
CA SER A 280 -4.35 -0.66 19.53
C SER A 280 -3.02 0.07 19.38
N TYR A 281 -3.05 1.40 19.47
CA TYR A 281 -1.87 2.24 19.32
C TYR A 281 -1.70 3.18 20.53
N ASN A 282 -0.52 3.20 21.12
CA ASN A 282 -0.12 4.18 22.12
C ASN A 282 0.24 5.50 21.41
N MET A 283 -0.67 6.47 21.45
CA MET A 283 -0.48 7.82 20.90
C MET A 283 -0.10 8.87 21.97
N ASN A 284 0.26 8.45 23.19
CA ASN A 284 0.48 9.36 24.30
C ASN A 284 1.86 10.06 24.24
N SER A 285 1.93 11.15 23.47
CA SER A 285 3.06 12.09 23.34
C SER A 285 3.79 12.41 24.67
N SER A 286 3.04 12.57 25.76
CA SER A 286 3.57 12.96 27.09
C SER A 286 4.43 11.88 27.76
N SER A 287 4.43 10.66 27.21
CA SER A 287 5.29 9.55 27.65
C SER A 287 6.73 9.63 27.08
N VAL A 288 6.96 10.43 26.03
CA VAL A 288 8.29 10.68 25.45
C VAL A 288 9.13 11.49 26.42
N ARG A 289 10.39 11.08 26.69
CA ARG A 289 11.20 11.67 27.77
C ARG A 289 12.70 11.58 27.56
N TYR A 290 13.46 12.47 28.20
CA TYR A 290 14.90 12.27 28.37
C TYR A 290 15.18 11.09 29.31
N ASN A 291 16.12 10.25 28.90
CA ASN A 291 16.63 9.12 29.66
C ASN A 291 17.98 9.46 30.31
N SER A 292 18.94 9.96 29.53
CA SER A 292 20.27 10.35 30.01
C SER A 292 20.96 11.34 29.08
N ALA A 293 22.00 12.02 29.58
CA ALA A 293 22.85 12.90 28.77
C ALA A 293 24.31 12.80 29.23
N ILE A 294 25.23 12.77 28.26
CA ILE A 294 26.68 12.78 28.47
C ILE A 294 27.24 13.99 27.72
N LEU A 295 28.08 14.78 28.40
CA LEU A 295 28.79 15.90 27.78
C LEU A 295 30.23 15.49 27.54
N PHE A 296 30.75 15.84 26.37
CA PHE A 296 32.14 15.69 25.97
C PHE A 296 32.72 17.08 25.68
N VAL A 297 34.02 17.25 25.93
CA VAL A 297 34.80 18.45 25.63
C VAL A 297 36.01 18.00 24.83
N ASP A 298 36.16 18.52 23.62
CA ASP A 298 37.22 18.13 22.67
C ASP A 298 37.33 16.60 22.50
N GLY A 299 36.16 15.93 22.46
CA GLY A 299 36.02 14.47 22.35
C GLY A 299 36.10 13.67 23.66
N VAL A 300 36.44 14.29 24.81
CA VAL A 300 36.63 13.60 26.10
C VAL A 300 35.44 13.81 27.04
N PRO A 301 34.87 12.78 27.70
CA PRO A 301 33.76 12.95 28.65
C PRO A 301 34.09 13.94 29.78
N LEU A 302 33.22 14.93 29.99
CA LEU A 302 33.39 16.00 30.97
C LEU A 302 33.24 15.47 32.40
N ALA A 303 34.34 15.50 33.17
CA ALA A 303 34.37 15.14 34.57
C ALA A 303 33.64 16.17 35.45
N SER A 304 33.19 15.77 36.64
CA SER A 304 32.54 16.67 37.60
C SER A 304 33.55 17.69 38.14
N GLY A 305 33.23 18.99 38.05
CA GLY A 305 34.12 20.08 38.48
C GLY A 305 35.30 20.38 37.54
N GLN A 306 35.29 19.85 36.31
CA GLN A 306 36.27 20.19 35.28
C GLN A 306 35.90 21.52 34.60
N ILE A 307 36.84 22.47 34.62
CA ILE A 307 36.75 23.73 33.88
C ILE A 307 36.99 23.46 32.39
N VAL A 308 36.22 24.13 31.54
CA VAL A 308 36.26 24.01 30.08
C VAL A 308 36.94 25.24 29.48
N PRO A 309 37.95 25.09 28.60
CA PRO A 309 38.52 26.21 27.88
C PRO A 309 37.48 26.86 26.95
N LYS A 310 37.48 28.20 26.91
CA LYS A 310 36.80 28.94 25.85
C LYS A 310 37.34 28.51 24.47
N TRP A 311 36.42 28.29 23.53
CA TRP A 311 36.65 27.74 22.19
C TRP A 311 37.05 26.25 22.14
N SER A 312 36.82 25.48 23.21
CA SER A 312 36.68 24.02 23.10
C SER A 312 35.35 23.65 22.44
N GLU A 313 35.32 22.49 21.77
CA GLU A 313 34.10 21.88 21.26
C GLU A 313 33.36 21.14 22.39
N ILE A 314 32.13 21.56 22.71
CA ILE A 314 31.25 20.86 23.63
C ILE A 314 30.25 20.03 22.82
N ASN A 315 30.32 18.71 22.95
CA ASN A 315 29.32 17.79 22.37
C ASN A 315 28.40 17.25 23.47
N ILE A 316 27.10 17.42 23.30
CA ILE A 316 26.06 16.98 24.22
C ILE A 316 25.34 15.78 23.59
N SER A 317 25.67 14.57 24.06
CA SER A 317 25.05 13.32 23.61
C SER A 317 23.88 12.96 24.52
N VAL A 318 22.65 13.14 24.03
CA VAL A 318 21.41 12.88 24.77
C VAL A 318 20.78 11.56 24.31
N VAL A 319 20.07 10.89 25.23
CA VAL A 319 19.19 9.76 24.94
C VAL A 319 17.77 10.14 25.29
N ILE A 320 16.85 9.91 24.35
CA ILE A 320 15.42 10.16 24.49
C ILE A 320 14.69 8.83 24.28
N ASP A 321 13.81 8.47 25.22
CA ASP A 321 12.90 7.33 25.09
C ASP A 321 11.64 7.78 24.35
N ASN A 322 11.26 7.08 23.28
CA ASN A 322 9.94 7.17 22.66
C ASN A 322 9.20 5.83 22.83
N PRO A 323 8.34 5.69 23.85
CA PRO A 323 7.57 4.46 24.07
C PRO A 323 6.21 4.47 23.34
N THR A 324 5.96 5.44 22.45
CA THR A 324 4.74 5.52 21.62
C THR A 324 4.90 4.78 20.30
N ASP A 325 3.78 4.47 19.64
CA ASP A 325 3.77 3.89 18.28
C ASP A 325 3.93 4.95 17.18
N MET A 326 4.15 6.22 17.57
CA MET A 326 4.35 7.33 16.65
C MET A 326 5.83 7.50 16.33
N ASN A 327 6.17 7.46 15.05
CA ASN A 327 7.47 7.82 14.50
C ASN A 327 7.54 9.33 14.28
N PHE A 328 8.34 10.05 15.07
CA PHE A 328 8.53 11.49 14.92
C PHE A 328 9.71 11.79 13.98
N ASN A 329 9.44 12.47 12.86
CA ASN A 329 10.44 12.77 11.83
C ASN A 329 10.94 14.23 11.84
N ASN A 330 10.16 15.15 12.41
CA ASN A 330 10.32 16.61 12.24
C ASN A 330 10.62 17.33 13.57
N LEU A 331 11.37 16.70 14.48
CA LEU A 331 11.74 17.30 15.77
C LEU A 331 13.09 18.03 15.70
N TYR A 332 13.31 18.95 16.64
CA TYR A 332 14.56 19.68 16.79
C TYR A 332 15.04 19.62 18.24
N LEU A 333 16.33 19.35 18.40
CA LEU A 333 17.02 19.45 19.67
C LEU A 333 17.72 20.81 19.73
N ASP A 334 17.27 21.67 20.64
CA ASP A 334 17.76 23.04 20.82
C ASP A 334 18.63 23.17 22.07
N LEU A 335 19.72 23.94 21.95
CA LEU A 335 20.55 24.38 23.08
C LEU A 335 20.21 25.82 23.47
N ALA A 336 19.93 26.00 24.75
CA ALA A 336 19.93 27.27 25.45
C ALA A 336 21.10 27.35 26.44
N VAL A 337 21.73 28.53 26.55
CA VAL A 337 22.81 28.81 27.49
C VAL A 337 22.32 29.86 28.49
N ASN A 338 22.31 29.52 29.78
CA ASN A 338 21.70 30.33 30.84
C ASN A 338 20.21 30.68 30.61
N GLY A 339 19.52 29.89 29.78
CA GLY A 339 18.11 30.10 29.39
C GLY A 339 17.92 30.83 28.07
N GLU A 340 18.95 31.48 27.53
CA GLU A 340 18.90 32.13 26.21
C GLU A 340 19.04 31.08 25.10
N PRO A 341 18.07 30.93 24.17
CA PRO A 341 18.07 29.89 23.14
C PRO A 341 18.93 30.23 21.91
N GLY A 342 19.12 29.25 21.02
CA GLY A 342 19.69 29.48 19.69
C GLY A 342 21.20 29.34 19.58
N PHE A 343 21.88 28.79 20.60
CA PHE A 343 23.33 28.57 20.59
C PHE A 343 23.76 27.41 19.69
N ALA A 344 22.89 26.40 19.56
CA ALA A 344 23.01 25.30 18.61
C ALA A 344 21.64 24.63 18.42
N ARG A 345 21.43 24.01 17.27
CA ARG A 345 20.26 23.19 16.94
C ARG A 345 20.71 21.97 16.11
N THR A 346 20.11 20.82 16.34
CA THR A 346 20.21 19.66 15.44
C THR A 346 18.83 19.06 15.18
N SER A 347 18.65 18.37 14.06
CA SER A 347 17.42 17.63 13.77
C SER A 347 17.36 16.33 14.56
N LEU A 348 16.15 15.88 14.86
CA LEU A 348 15.89 14.70 15.67
C LEU A 348 14.81 13.84 15.01
N LYS A 349 15.12 12.56 14.83
CA LYS A 349 14.15 11.52 14.52
C LYS A 349 13.99 10.61 15.73
N LEU A 350 12.76 10.35 16.16
CA LEU A 350 12.45 9.38 17.21
C LEU A 350 11.59 8.27 16.59
N PRO A 351 12.17 7.09 16.27
CA PRO A 351 11.40 5.92 15.88
C PRO A 351 10.44 5.50 17.00
N ALA A 352 9.33 4.88 16.62
CA ALA A 352 8.37 4.27 17.55
C ALA A 352 9.02 3.21 18.45
N GLY A 353 8.52 3.05 19.68
CA GLY A 353 8.92 2.00 20.62
C GLY A 353 10.42 1.93 21.02
N ASN A 354 11.21 2.98 20.77
CA ASN A 354 12.68 2.93 20.84
C ASN A 354 13.31 4.08 21.64
N SER A 355 14.50 3.84 22.21
CA SER A 355 15.38 4.88 22.76
C SER A 355 16.38 5.33 21.70
N HIS A 356 16.35 6.61 21.32
CA HIS A 356 17.27 7.18 20.33
C HIS A 356 18.37 8.02 20.99
N ARG A 357 19.61 7.91 20.49
CA ARG A 357 20.74 8.78 20.89
C ARG A 357 21.05 9.75 19.76
N THR A 358 21.01 11.05 20.09
CA THR A 358 21.47 12.13 19.19
C THR A 358 22.52 12.99 19.88
N ASN A 359 23.31 13.71 19.09
CA ASN A 359 24.39 14.56 19.57
C ASN A 359 24.19 15.99 19.06
N LEU A 360 24.31 16.97 19.96
CA LEU A 360 24.34 18.39 19.63
C LEU A 360 25.75 18.94 19.93
N THR A 361 26.36 19.61 18.95
CA THR A 361 27.67 20.25 19.11
C THR A 361 27.51 21.77 19.27
N TRP A 362 28.24 22.34 20.23
CA TRP A 362 28.34 23.78 20.46
C TRP A 362 29.79 24.19 20.72
N MET A 363 30.21 25.32 20.17
CA MET A 363 31.54 25.90 20.40
C MET A 363 31.50 26.80 21.64
N ALA A 364 32.33 26.54 22.65
CA ALA A 364 32.29 27.20 23.97
C ALA A 364 32.65 28.70 23.90
N SER A 365 31.71 29.54 23.45
CA SER A 365 31.94 30.94 23.07
C SER A 365 31.65 31.97 24.17
N VAL A 366 30.93 31.56 25.22
CA VAL A 366 30.56 32.37 26.40
C VAL A 366 31.41 31.94 27.59
N GLU A 367 31.80 32.89 28.45
CA GLU A 367 32.61 32.64 29.65
C GLU A 367 31.76 32.69 30.93
N GLY A 368 32.25 32.03 31.99
CA GLY A 368 31.65 31.98 33.32
C GLY A 368 30.97 30.64 33.65
N PRO A 369 30.26 30.55 34.78
CA PRO A 369 29.40 29.43 35.10
C PRO A 369 28.14 29.46 34.21
N LEU A 370 27.98 28.43 33.38
CA LEU A 370 26.89 28.29 32.41
C LEU A 370 25.97 27.13 32.78
N SER A 371 24.66 27.37 32.75
CA SER A 371 23.65 26.31 32.68
C SER A 371 23.37 26.00 31.21
N LEU A 372 23.84 24.85 30.73
CA LEU A 372 23.48 24.34 29.41
C LEU A 372 22.14 23.61 29.52
N GLY A 373 21.08 24.21 28.95
CA GLY A 373 19.75 23.61 28.87
C GLY A 373 19.51 23.06 27.47
N VAL A 374 19.13 21.79 27.35
CA VAL A 374 18.80 21.15 26.08
C VAL A 374 17.34 20.73 26.10
N SER A 375 16.59 21.10 25.06
CA SER A 375 15.14 20.89 24.96
C SER A 375 14.72 20.38 23.59
N THR A 376 13.65 19.61 23.54
CA THR A 376 12.89 19.34 22.32
C THR A 376 11.40 19.47 22.62
N VAL A 377 10.65 20.02 21.66
CA VAL A 377 9.19 20.18 21.74
C VAL A 377 8.57 18.97 21.05
N VAL A 378 7.82 18.16 21.79
CA VAL A 378 7.03 17.04 21.27
C VAL A 378 5.61 17.53 21.06
N VAL A 379 5.21 17.66 19.79
CA VAL A 379 3.87 18.15 19.41
C VAL A 379 2.80 17.18 19.86
N ASP A 380 1.67 17.70 20.38
CA ASP A 380 0.52 16.89 20.76
C ASP A 380 -0.46 16.72 19.58
N HIS A 381 -1.02 15.52 19.41
CA HIS A 381 -2.07 15.29 18.41
C HIS A 381 -3.45 15.75 18.90
N SER A 382 -3.70 15.68 20.22
CA SER A 382 -4.97 16.07 20.81
C SER A 382 -5.05 17.59 20.91
N GLY A 383 -5.89 18.21 20.08
CA GLY A 383 -6.05 19.68 19.98
C GLY A 383 -6.59 20.42 21.22
N ASN A 384 -6.55 19.78 22.39
CA ASN A 384 -6.86 20.35 23.71
C ASN A 384 -5.63 20.35 24.65
N LEU A 385 -4.52 19.70 24.28
CA LEU A 385 -3.27 19.69 25.05
C LEU A 385 -2.23 20.63 24.45
N THR A 386 -1.28 21.05 25.28
CA THR A 386 -0.14 21.91 24.88
C THR A 386 1.08 21.05 24.57
N ASP A 387 1.82 21.37 23.51
CA ASP A 387 3.05 20.69 23.12
C ASP A 387 3.99 20.42 24.31
N THR A 388 4.41 19.16 24.47
CA THR A 388 5.23 18.72 25.60
C THR A 388 6.68 19.08 25.36
N THR A 389 7.15 20.16 26.00
CA THR A 389 8.58 20.50 26.02
C THR A 389 9.31 19.65 27.06
N ILE A 390 10.02 18.62 26.62
CA ILE A 390 10.98 17.92 27.48
C ILE A 390 12.29 18.70 27.51
N SER A 391 12.94 18.76 28.68
CA SER A 391 14.23 19.42 28.86
C SER A 391 15.17 18.67 29.79
N PHE A 392 16.46 18.87 29.59
CA PHE A 392 17.57 18.45 30.46
C PHE A 392 18.48 19.65 30.69
N SER A 393 19.13 19.77 31.86
CA SER A 393 20.14 20.81 32.10
C SER A 393 21.36 20.31 32.86
N LYS A 394 22.52 20.88 32.55
CA LYS A 394 23.78 20.62 33.26
C LYS A 394 24.64 21.88 33.34
N PHE A 395 25.30 22.07 34.47
CA PHE A 395 26.24 23.17 34.66
C PHE A 395 27.63 22.84 34.09
N VAL A 396 28.26 23.85 33.47
CA VAL A 396 29.62 23.83 32.94
C VAL A 396 30.28 25.16 33.28
N GLU A 397 31.53 25.15 33.75
CA GLU A 397 32.31 26.37 33.98
C GLU A 397 33.25 26.58 32.79
N VAL A 398 33.05 27.66 32.03
CA VAL A 398 33.88 27.99 30.86
C VAL A 398 34.78 29.16 31.21
N GLU A 399 36.09 28.94 31.31
CA GLU A 399 37.05 30.03 31.51
C GLU A 399 37.67 30.47 30.18
N GLY A 400 37.85 31.78 30.02
CA GLY A 400 38.69 32.32 28.96
C GLY A 400 40.08 31.68 29.04
N SER A 401 40.56 31.10 27.94
CA SER A 401 41.85 30.41 27.90
C SER A 401 42.94 31.29 28.49
N ALA A 402 43.48 30.89 29.65
CA ALA A 402 44.44 31.67 30.43
C ALA A 402 45.52 32.20 29.49
N THR A 403 45.70 33.52 29.45
CA THR A 403 46.48 34.17 28.39
C THR A 403 47.86 33.55 28.31
N THR A 404 48.09 32.78 27.24
CA THR A 404 49.43 32.38 26.83
C THR A 404 50.16 33.68 26.59
N SER A 405 50.96 34.08 27.58
CA SER A 405 51.70 35.32 27.54
C SER A 405 52.54 35.26 26.29
N LYS A 406 52.22 36.11 25.31
CA LYS A 406 52.98 36.18 24.05
C LYS A 406 54.40 36.54 24.46
N THR A 407 55.26 35.53 24.56
CA THR A 407 56.65 35.66 24.95
C THR A 407 57.24 36.66 24.00
N SER A 408 57.53 37.87 24.50
CA SER A 408 57.93 38.99 23.67
C SER A 408 59.15 38.56 22.87
N GLY A 409 58.98 38.49 21.54
CA GLY A 409 59.98 37.93 20.63
C GLY A 409 61.33 38.57 20.94
N SER A 410 62.30 37.75 21.37
CA SER A 410 63.42 38.24 22.17
C SER A 410 64.13 39.39 21.47
N TRP A 411 64.14 40.57 22.10
CA TRP A 411 64.77 41.76 21.54
C TRP A 411 66.26 41.54 21.25
N VAL A 412 66.88 40.59 21.96
CA VAL A 412 68.25 40.10 21.73
C VAL A 412 68.39 39.41 20.36
N ALA A 413 67.40 38.65 19.91
CA ALA A 413 67.43 38.00 18.60
C ALA A 413 67.28 39.03 17.46
N LEU A 414 66.39 40.02 17.63
CA LEU A 414 66.22 41.10 16.67
C LEU A 414 67.48 41.99 16.60
N LEU A 415 68.10 42.27 17.75
CA LEU A 415 69.38 42.99 17.84
C LEU A 415 70.56 42.18 17.26
N ALA A 416 70.57 40.85 17.41
CA ALA A 416 71.55 39.99 16.76
C ALA A 416 71.42 40.01 15.23
N VAL A 417 70.20 39.94 14.69
CA VAL A 417 69.94 40.12 13.25
C VAL A 417 70.38 41.52 12.79
N PHE A 418 70.16 42.57 13.59
CA PHE A 418 70.60 43.93 13.27
C PHE A 418 72.14 44.05 13.24
N ILE A 419 72.85 43.38 14.15
CA ILE A 419 74.32 43.30 14.14
C ILE A 419 74.82 42.54 12.90
N VAL A 420 74.20 41.41 12.54
CA VAL A 420 74.55 40.66 11.32
C VAL A 420 74.32 41.49 10.07
N LEU A 421 73.19 42.20 9.96
CA LEU A 421 72.91 43.09 8.83
C LEU A 421 73.89 44.27 8.75
N LEU A 422 74.34 44.83 9.88
CA LEU A 422 75.39 45.84 9.93
C LEU A 422 76.75 45.28 9.49
N LEU A 423 77.10 44.04 9.88
CA LEU A 423 78.32 43.35 9.43
C LEU A 423 78.29 43.05 7.93
N CYS A 424 77.18 42.53 7.40
CA CYS A 424 77.03 42.30 5.95
C CYS A 424 77.08 43.63 5.18
N SER A 425 76.44 44.69 5.68
CA SER A 425 76.52 46.03 5.08
C SER A 425 77.94 46.60 5.12
N TYR A 426 78.69 46.35 6.20
CA TYR A 426 80.09 46.76 6.31
C TYR A 426 80.97 46.01 5.31
N ILE A 427 80.83 44.69 5.18
CA ILE A 427 81.61 43.86 4.25
C ILE A 427 81.35 44.28 2.80
N ILE A 428 80.09 44.50 2.41
CA ILE A 428 79.71 44.99 1.07
C ILE A 428 80.25 46.41 0.81
N TYR A 429 80.34 47.26 1.85
CA TYR A 429 80.88 48.62 1.74
C TYR A 429 82.42 48.69 1.80
N SER A 430 83.09 47.72 2.44
CA SER A 430 84.54 47.73 2.66
C SER A 430 85.34 47.10 1.51
N GLY A 431 84.69 46.39 0.57
CA GLY A 431 85.31 45.93 -0.67
C GLY A 431 86.53 45.02 -0.47
N ILE A 432 86.43 44.06 0.45
CA ILE A 432 87.47 43.04 0.65
C ILE A 432 87.16 41.84 -0.25
N GLU A 433 87.73 41.86 -1.45
CA GLU A 433 87.95 40.68 -2.28
C GLU A 433 89.29 40.06 -1.84
N GLU A 434 89.27 38.83 -1.35
CA GLU A 434 90.47 37.99 -1.23
C GLU A 434 90.29 36.77 -2.15
N ASP A 435 90.94 36.81 -3.32
CA ASP A 435 91.04 35.67 -4.22
C ASP A 435 91.80 34.51 -3.54
N THR A 436 91.35 33.27 -3.73
CA THR A 436 92.26 32.11 -3.63
C THR A 436 91.80 30.92 -4.47
N GLU A 437 92.51 30.75 -5.58
CA GLU A 437 92.78 29.55 -6.41
C GLU A 437 92.00 28.26 -6.17
N SER A 438 91.38 27.77 -7.26
CA SER A 438 90.94 26.37 -7.43
C SER A 438 92.13 25.43 -7.68
N PRO A 439 92.03 24.16 -7.24
CA PRO A 439 92.60 23.05 -8.00
C PRO A 439 91.58 21.95 -8.36
N ASP A 440 91.42 21.80 -9.67
CA ASP A 440 90.90 20.69 -10.49
C ASP A 440 91.01 19.23 -9.98
N ILE A 441 90.21 18.35 -10.65
CA ILE A 441 90.47 16.90 -10.94
C ILE A 441 90.31 15.92 -9.75
N GLU A 442 89.63 14.76 -9.82
CA GLU A 442 88.98 14.00 -10.92
C GLU A 442 87.86 13.04 -10.41
N VAL A 443 86.81 12.82 -11.23
CA VAL A 443 86.14 11.54 -11.63
C VAL A 443 85.95 10.37 -10.61
N LYS A 444 84.81 9.64 -10.53
CA LYS A 444 83.70 9.40 -11.49
C LYS A 444 82.29 9.78 -10.93
N GLU A 445 81.18 9.01 -10.83
CA GLU A 445 80.78 7.58 -11.01
C GLU A 445 79.29 7.49 -11.46
N ASP A 446 78.76 6.30 -11.82
CA ASP A 446 77.45 6.10 -12.52
C ASP A 446 76.28 5.73 -11.56
N THR A 447 74.98 5.75 -11.94
CA THR A 447 74.30 6.08 -13.23
C THR A 447 73.17 7.13 -12.99
N GLU A 448 71.90 7.15 -13.44
CA GLU A 448 70.93 6.36 -14.28
C GLU A 448 69.88 7.41 -14.80
N VAL A 449 69.45 7.46 -16.08
CA VAL A 449 68.43 6.65 -16.82
C VAL A 449 67.01 6.78 -16.21
N GLU A 450 65.96 7.26 -16.91
CA GLU A 450 65.83 7.79 -18.29
C GLU A 450 64.57 8.69 -18.49
N GLU A 451 64.60 9.46 -19.59
CA GLU A 451 63.49 9.96 -20.44
C GLU A 451 62.39 10.94 -19.97
N ASP A 452 61.79 11.54 -21.02
CA ASP A 452 60.92 12.72 -21.09
C ASP A 452 59.54 12.28 -21.66
N GLU A 453 58.84 13.16 -22.39
CA GLU A 453 57.64 12.91 -23.22
C GLU A 453 56.26 12.84 -22.50
N HIS A 454 55.18 13.42 -23.06
CA HIS A 454 55.06 14.53 -24.01
C HIS A 454 53.58 15.01 -24.06
N LEU A 455 53.28 16.02 -24.92
CA LEU A 455 51.93 16.35 -25.46
C LEU A 455 50.90 16.92 -24.43
N ARG A 456 50.26 18.10 -24.57
CA ARG A 456 49.64 18.83 -25.72
C ARG A 456 48.57 18.00 -26.46
N GLU A 457 47.41 18.51 -26.87
CA GLU A 457 46.87 19.87 -26.97
C GLU A 457 45.34 19.80 -27.25
N LEU A 458 44.58 20.88 -26.99
CA LEU A 458 43.34 21.30 -27.71
C LEU A 458 42.10 20.35 -27.72
N ALA A 459 40.84 20.81 -27.82
CA ALA A 459 40.23 22.13 -27.61
C ALA A 459 38.70 22.04 -27.42
N LEU A 460 38.14 23.11 -26.82
CA LEU A 460 36.91 23.87 -27.17
C LEU A 460 36.14 23.43 -28.45
N LEU A 461 34.81 23.59 -28.60
CA LEU A 461 33.76 24.28 -27.83
C LEU A 461 32.38 23.89 -28.43
N GLN A 462 31.27 23.94 -27.67
CA GLN A 462 30.05 24.66 -28.11
C GLN A 462 29.00 24.83 -27.00
N GLU A 463 28.22 25.91 -27.13
CA GLU A 463 27.03 26.26 -26.34
C GLU A 463 25.76 25.88 -27.13
N THR A 464 24.65 25.58 -26.43
CA THR A 464 23.34 26.24 -26.67
C THR A 464 22.39 26.10 -25.46
N GLU A 465 21.32 26.88 -25.47
CA GLU A 465 20.33 27.08 -24.39
C GLU A 465 19.05 26.23 -24.58
N GLU A 466 17.97 26.65 -23.89
CA GLU A 466 16.58 26.18 -23.89
C GLU A 466 16.27 24.91 -23.06
N GLU A 467 15.12 24.75 -22.42
CA GLU A 467 14.13 25.60 -21.72
C GLU A 467 12.95 24.64 -21.44
N LYS A 468 12.30 24.75 -20.27
CA LYS A 468 10.96 24.21 -19.94
C LYS A 468 10.70 22.69 -20.10
N GLU A 469 10.15 22.11 -19.03
CA GLU A 469 8.94 21.27 -19.13
C GLU A 469 7.90 21.79 -18.11
N ASN A 470 6.64 21.33 -18.20
CA ASN A 470 5.49 21.86 -17.43
C ASN A 470 5.18 21.04 -16.18
#